data_AF-A0A844GFA1-F1
#
_entry.id   AF-A0A844GFA1-F1
#
_cell.length_a   1.000
_cell.length_b   1.000
_cell.length_c   1.000
_cell.angle_alpha   90.00
_cell.angle_beta   90.00
_cell.angle_gamma   90.00
#
_symmetry.space_group_name_H-M   'P 1'
#
loop_
_entity.id
_entity.type
_entity.pdbx_description
1 polymer ?
#
loop_
_entity_poly.entity_id
_entity_poly.type
_entity_poly.pdbx_seq_one_letter_code
_entity_poly.pdbx_strand_id
1 'polypeptide(L)'
;MRPGRIHLLANQDVGSPGQRTKRNPRNVRYFGVPHIPHDDTILSADLMGSRGFGSTDPVADVASVVNDHLQDMKSRHDLTHEWMMLGAAKGQILDGNGELMYDLFKEFSIQKKVVEFKLSDPAFNVKKACADVCRHVEKNLLGDISTGIKAWIDADFFDALTSHPNVEKAFRAGRRHKKTSVETPVMASSLAG
;
A
#
# COMPACT_ATOMS: atom_id res chain seq x y z
N MET A 1 12.02 -3.32 -12.63
CA MET A 1 10.82 -3.06 -13.46
C MET A 1 11.23 -2.90 -14.92
N ARG A 2 10.51 -3.54 -15.85
CA ARG A 2 10.71 -3.37 -17.28
C ARG A 2 9.75 -2.26 -17.74
N PRO A 3 10.22 -1.13 -18.30
CA PRO A 3 9.31 -0.13 -18.83
C PRO A 3 8.51 -0.75 -19.99
N GLY A 4 7.18 -0.76 -19.85
CA GLY A 4 6.26 -1.13 -20.91
C GLY A 4 6.29 -0.03 -21.97
N ARG A 5 6.78 -0.36 -23.17
CA ARG A 5 6.83 0.59 -24.29
C ARG A 5 5.88 0.14 -25.37
N ILE A 6 4.93 1.01 -25.69
CA ILE A 6 4.15 0.91 -26.92
C ILE A 6 5.05 1.41 -28.06
N HIS A 7 5.36 0.55 -29.02
CA HIS A 7 6.13 0.90 -30.21
C HIS A 7 5.24 0.71 -31.43
N LEU A 8 5.02 1.80 -32.18
CA LEU A 8 4.33 1.76 -33.45
C LEU A 8 5.36 1.50 -34.55
N LEU A 9 5.03 0.60 -35.47
CA LEU A 9 5.81 0.34 -36.67
C LEU A 9 5.52 1.44 -37.69
N ALA A 10 6.57 2.02 -38.27
CA ALA A 10 6.40 3.02 -39.33
C ALA A 10 6.09 2.33 -40.67
N ASN A 11 5.25 2.95 -41.50
CA ASN A 11 5.10 2.53 -42.89
C ASN A 11 6.41 2.76 -43.64
N GLN A 12 6.81 1.80 -44.46
CA GLN A 12 8.03 1.86 -45.26
C GLN A 12 7.73 1.40 -46.68
N ASP A 13 8.45 1.96 -47.66
CA ASP A 13 8.29 1.59 -49.05
C ASP A 13 8.66 0.12 -49.29
N VAL A 14 8.01 -0.49 -50.28
CA VAL A 14 8.24 -1.88 -50.68
C VAL A 14 9.72 -2.10 -51.00
N GLY A 15 10.34 -3.11 -50.36
CA GLY A 15 11.75 -3.44 -50.54
C GLY A 15 12.74 -2.79 -49.56
N SER A 16 12.27 -1.91 -48.67
CA SER A 16 13.09 -1.36 -47.59
C SER A 16 13.37 -2.39 -46.48
N PRO A 17 14.53 -2.28 -45.78
CA PRO A 17 14.84 -3.18 -44.67
C PRO A 17 13.89 -2.97 -43.48
N GLY A 18 13.31 -4.06 -42.98
CA GLY A 18 12.34 -4.03 -41.88
C GLY A 18 12.92 -3.48 -40.56
N GLN A 19 12.05 -2.85 -39.77
CA GLN A 19 12.43 -2.23 -38.51
C GLN A 19 12.75 -3.30 -37.45
N ARG A 20 13.98 -3.29 -36.90
CA ARG A 20 14.41 -4.26 -35.87
C ARG A 20 14.08 -3.73 -34.47
N THR A 21 13.49 -4.58 -33.64
CA THR A 21 13.20 -4.23 -32.24
C THR A 21 14.49 -4.06 -31.45
N LYS A 22 14.76 -2.86 -30.94
CA LYS A 22 15.88 -2.62 -30.03
C LYS A 22 15.60 -3.24 -28.66
N ARG A 23 16.52 -4.08 -28.19
CA ARG A 23 16.44 -4.69 -26.85
C ARG A 23 16.66 -3.63 -25.78
N ASN A 24 15.81 -3.65 -24.75
CA ASN A 24 15.89 -2.68 -23.67
C ASN A 24 17.08 -2.99 -22.74
N PRO A 25 17.91 -2.01 -22.35
CA PRO A 25 18.89 -2.21 -21.28
C PRO A 25 18.20 -2.59 -19.96
N ARG A 26 18.84 -3.47 -19.18
CA ARG A 26 18.38 -3.84 -17.83
C ARG A 26 19.03 -2.90 -16.81
N ASN A 27 18.23 -2.29 -15.95
CA ASN A 27 18.71 -1.58 -14.77
C ASN A 27 18.65 -2.54 -13.57
N VAL A 28 19.80 -2.81 -12.94
CA VAL A 28 19.93 -3.66 -11.76
C VAL A 28 20.05 -2.76 -10.55
N ARG A 29 19.28 -3.06 -9.50
CA ARG A 29 19.34 -2.34 -8.23
C ARG A 29 19.55 -3.32 -7.11
N TYR A 30 20.38 -2.94 -6.16
CA TYR A 30 20.78 -3.77 -5.04
C TYR A 30 20.29 -3.12 -3.75
N PHE A 31 19.61 -3.90 -2.91
CA PHE A 31 19.24 -3.53 -1.55
C PHE A 31 19.97 -4.49 -0.61
N GLY A 32 20.80 -3.95 0.29
CA GLY A 32 21.44 -4.73 1.33
C GLY A 32 20.43 -5.04 2.44
N VAL A 33 20.43 -6.27 2.94
CA VAL A 33 19.59 -6.63 4.09
C VAL A 33 20.30 -6.17 5.37
N PRO A 34 19.66 -5.34 6.22
CA PRO A 34 20.25 -4.92 7.48
C PRO A 34 20.36 -6.07 8.47
N HIS A 35 21.39 -6.03 9.31
CA HIS A 35 21.55 -6.93 10.45
C HIS A 35 21.07 -6.23 11.72
N ILE A 36 20.03 -6.79 12.36
CA ILE A 36 19.39 -6.22 13.56
C ILE A 36 19.55 -7.23 14.70
N PRO A 37 20.66 -7.20 15.46
CA PRO A 37 20.86 -8.09 16.60
C PRO A 37 20.01 -7.63 17.79
N HIS A 38 19.41 -8.59 18.50
CA HIS A 38 18.72 -8.34 19.74
C HIS A 38 19.09 -9.44 20.73
N ASP A 39 19.73 -9.06 21.83
CA ASP A 39 20.19 -9.97 22.88
C ASP A 39 19.41 -9.68 24.17
N ASP A 40 19.09 -10.74 24.90
CA ASP A 40 18.44 -10.67 26.21
C ASP A 40 19.12 -11.61 27.20
N THR A 41 19.04 -11.31 28.48
CA THR A 41 19.70 -12.07 29.56
C THR A 41 18.70 -12.46 30.63
N ILE A 42 18.64 -13.75 30.95
CA ILE A 42 17.79 -14.28 32.02
C ILE A 42 18.63 -14.35 33.30
N LEU A 43 18.22 -13.62 34.34
CA LEU A 43 18.88 -13.66 35.64
C LEU A 43 18.25 -14.72 36.54
N SER A 44 19.00 -15.15 37.56
CA SER A 44 18.49 -16.08 38.57
C SER A 44 17.28 -15.52 39.33
N ALA A 45 17.17 -14.19 39.45
CA ALA A 45 16.04 -13.53 40.09
C ALA A 45 14.72 -13.77 39.33
N ASP A 46 14.75 -13.80 38.00
CA ASP A 46 13.56 -13.99 37.16
C ASP A 46 13.02 -15.43 37.28
N LEU A 47 13.91 -16.39 37.57
CA LEU A 47 13.56 -17.78 37.81
C LEU A 47 13.03 -18.01 39.24
N MET A 48 13.53 -17.27 40.23
CA MET A 48 13.15 -17.46 41.64
C MET A 48 11.75 -16.91 41.99
N GLY A 49 11.17 -16.07 41.13
CA GLY A 49 9.81 -15.52 41.30
C GLY A 49 8.77 -16.08 40.33
N SER A 50 9.19 -16.84 39.31
CA SER A 50 8.28 -17.42 38.32
C SER A 50 7.74 -18.75 38.81
N ARG A 51 6.41 -18.82 39.00
CA ARG A 51 5.69 -20.07 39.22
C ARG A 51 4.55 -20.15 38.23
N GLY A 52 4.53 -21.22 37.44
CA GLY A 52 3.48 -21.49 36.46
C GLY A 52 2.12 -21.59 37.15
N PHE A 53 1.15 -20.83 36.65
CA PHE A 53 -0.22 -20.85 37.16
C PHE A 53 -0.80 -22.27 37.05
N GLY A 54 -1.11 -22.89 38.19
CA GLY A 54 -1.70 -24.23 38.27
C GLY A 54 -0.71 -25.41 38.35
N SER A 55 0.60 -25.16 38.44
CA SER A 55 1.66 -26.18 38.52
C SER A 55 2.45 -26.13 39.84
N THR A 56 3.01 -27.27 40.25
CA THR A 56 3.96 -27.38 41.38
C THR A 56 5.37 -27.76 40.92
N ASP A 57 5.57 -27.96 39.62
CA ASP A 57 6.84 -28.45 39.06
C ASP A 57 7.78 -27.30 38.65
N PRO A 58 8.96 -27.16 39.31
CA PRO A 58 9.88 -26.04 39.07
C PRO A 58 10.62 -26.13 37.71
N VAL A 59 10.65 -27.30 37.07
CA VAL A 59 11.31 -27.47 35.75
C VAL A 59 10.47 -26.90 34.62
N ALA A 60 9.13 -26.91 34.75
CA ALA A 60 8.23 -26.29 33.79
C ALA A 60 8.37 -24.75 33.78
N ASP A 61 8.74 -24.16 34.92
CA ASP A 61 8.84 -22.71 35.10
C ASP A 61 10.02 -22.11 34.31
N VAL A 62 11.17 -22.76 34.28
CA VAL A 62 12.35 -22.26 33.52
C VAL A 62 12.06 -22.18 32.02
N ALA A 63 11.43 -23.21 31.45
CA ALA A 63 11.06 -23.22 30.04
C ALA A 63 10.01 -22.15 29.70
N SER A 64 9.09 -21.86 30.63
CA SER A 64 8.08 -20.81 30.44
C SER A 64 8.70 -19.41 30.39
N VAL A 65 9.61 -19.08 31.31
CA VAL A 65 10.31 -17.79 31.34
C VAL A 65 11.14 -17.60 30.07
N VAL A 66 11.88 -18.64 29.65
CA VAL A 66 12.65 -18.58 28.39
C VAL A 66 11.73 -18.31 27.19
N ASN A 67 10.56 -18.97 27.13
CA ASN A 67 9.61 -18.75 26.05
C ASN A 67 9.00 -17.34 26.05
N ASP A 68 8.69 -16.78 27.23
CA ASP A 68 8.16 -15.42 27.34
C ASP A 68 9.16 -14.38 26.83
N HIS A 69 10.43 -14.51 27.22
CA HIS A 69 11.51 -13.66 26.72
C HIS A 69 11.67 -13.80 25.19
N LEU A 70 11.73 -15.04 24.68
CA LEU A 70 11.80 -15.29 23.23
C LEU A 70 10.60 -14.71 22.47
N GLN A 71 9.41 -14.72 23.08
CA GLN A 71 8.21 -14.17 22.48
C GLN A 71 8.22 -12.64 22.46
N ASP A 72 8.75 -11.99 23.49
CA ASP A 72 8.96 -10.53 23.49
C ASP A 72 10.02 -10.12 22.46
N MET A 73 11.15 -10.84 22.40
CA MET A 73 12.19 -10.62 21.38
C MET A 73 11.61 -10.73 19.96
N LYS A 74 10.79 -11.75 19.70
CA LYS A 74 10.09 -11.89 18.42
C LYS A 74 9.17 -10.70 18.16
N SER A 75 8.39 -10.29 19.15
CA SER A 75 7.43 -9.18 19.01
C SER A 75 8.13 -7.86 18.66
N ARG A 76 9.33 -7.62 19.20
CA ARG A 76 10.17 -6.45 18.87
C ARG A 76 10.68 -6.50 17.43
N HIS A 77 11.09 -7.67 16.94
CA HIS A 77 11.45 -7.84 15.53
C HIS A 77 10.27 -7.62 14.59
N ASP A 78 9.09 -8.16 14.93
CA ASP A 78 7.86 -7.97 14.15
C ASP A 78 7.49 -6.48 14.07
N LEU A 79 7.57 -5.74 15.20
CA LEU A 79 7.33 -4.29 15.22
C LEU A 79 8.32 -3.53 14.32
N THR A 80 9.61 -3.90 14.38
CA THR A 80 10.64 -3.26 13.55
C THR A 80 10.40 -3.56 12.07
N HIS A 81 9.97 -4.77 11.75
CA HIS A 81 9.61 -5.17 10.40
C HIS A 81 8.43 -4.37 9.86
N GLU A 82 7.34 -4.27 10.63
CA GLU A 82 6.17 -3.47 10.26
C GLU A 82 6.53 -2.00 10.08
N TRP A 83 7.39 -1.46 10.95
CA TRP A 83 7.84 -0.08 10.84
C TRP A 83 8.65 0.16 9.55
N MET A 84 9.54 -0.77 9.16
CA MET A 84 10.22 -0.72 7.87
C MET A 84 9.25 -0.88 6.69
N MET A 85 8.24 -1.75 6.78
CA MET A 85 7.21 -1.94 5.76
C MET A 85 6.36 -0.69 5.54
N LEU A 86 5.98 -0.02 6.64
CA LEU A 86 5.28 1.26 6.59
C LEU A 86 6.17 2.37 6.01
N GLY A 87 7.46 2.38 6.35
CA GLY A 87 8.45 3.27 5.75
C GLY A 87 8.55 3.07 4.23
N ALA A 88 8.65 1.82 3.80
CA ALA A 88 8.66 1.47 2.38
C ALA A 88 7.39 1.91 1.65
N ALA A 89 6.21 1.76 2.27
CA ALA A 89 4.95 2.25 1.72
C ALA A 89 4.90 3.79 1.60
N LYS A 90 5.52 4.51 2.54
CA LYS A 90 5.68 5.98 2.48
C LYS A 90 6.76 6.42 1.47
N GLY A 91 7.62 5.50 1.04
CA GLY A 91 8.71 5.71 0.07
C GLY A 91 10.07 6.04 0.68
N GLN A 92 10.21 6.00 2.02
CA GLN A 92 11.47 6.20 2.73
C GLN A 92 11.62 5.12 3.78
N ILE A 93 12.61 4.24 3.59
CA ILE A 93 12.95 3.21 4.58
C ILE A 93 13.91 3.87 5.58
N LEU A 94 13.42 3.98 6.80
CA LEU A 94 14.19 4.45 7.95
C LEU A 94 14.66 3.21 8.73
N ASP A 95 15.70 3.32 9.54
CA ASP A 95 16.15 2.33 10.54
C ASP A 95 15.64 2.72 11.95
N GLY A 96 15.52 1.79 12.91
CA GLY A 96 14.84 2.00 14.20
C GLY A 96 15.22 3.27 14.99
N ASN A 97 16.40 3.84 14.72
CA ASN A 97 16.89 5.11 15.28
C ASN A 97 16.43 6.38 14.52
N GLY A 98 15.63 6.23 13.45
CA GLY A 98 15.17 7.30 12.57
C GLY A 98 16.13 7.68 11.44
N GLU A 99 17.23 6.95 11.23
CA GLU A 99 18.18 7.22 10.15
C GLU A 99 17.64 6.72 8.80
N LEU A 100 17.87 7.48 7.72
CA LEU A 100 17.41 7.12 6.38
C LEU A 100 18.33 6.06 5.77
N MET A 101 17.82 4.85 5.60
CA MET A 101 18.52 3.78 4.88
C MET A 101 18.39 3.95 3.37
N TYR A 102 17.15 4.07 2.87
CA TYR A 102 16.87 4.12 1.43
C TYR A 102 15.72 5.07 1.11
N ASP A 103 15.95 5.97 0.15
CA ASP A 103 14.90 6.75 -0.49
C ASP A 103 14.43 6.04 -1.76
N LEU A 104 13.26 5.40 -1.67
CA LEU A 104 12.70 4.63 -2.79
C LEU A 104 12.30 5.55 -3.95
N PHE A 105 11.89 6.80 -3.69
CA PHE A 105 11.55 7.73 -4.77
C PHE A 105 12.79 8.08 -5.61
N LYS A 106 13.91 8.32 -4.95
CA LYS A 106 15.18 8.59 -5.63
C LYS A 106 15.65 7.37 -6.41
N GLU A 107 15.64 6.20 -5.78
CA GLU A 107 16.00 4.96 -6.46
C GLU A 107 15.12 4.74 -7.68
N PHE A 108 13.78 4.74 -7.54
CA PHE A 108 12.82 4.57 -8.65
C PHE A 108 12.71 5.76 -9.61
N SER A 109 13.40 6.86 -9.33
CA SER A 109 13.34 8.08 -10.14
C SER A 109 11.90 8.58 -10.33
N ILE A 110 11.08 8.41 -9.29
CA ILE A 110 9.68 8.82 -9.26
C ILE A 110 9.60 10.14 -8.50
N GLN A 111 8.94 11.16 -9.08
CA GLN A 111 8.70 12.41 -8.38
C GLN A 111 7.58 12.24 -7.36
N LYS A 112 7.89 12.56 -6.09
CA LYS A 112 6.90 12.59 -5.02
C LYS A 112 5.90 13.71 -5.27
N LYS A 113 4.63 13.35 -5.42
CA LYS A 113 3.52 14.30 -5.55
C LYS A 113 2.74 14.32 -4.23
N VAL A 114 2.64 15.51 -3.64
CA VAL A 114 1.79 15.74 -2.47
C VAL A 114 0.45 16.29 -2.96
N VAL A 115 -0.65 15.70 -2.51
CA VAL A 115 -2.01 16.15 -2.81
C VAL A 115 -2.67 16.52 -1.49
N GLU A 116 -2.96 17.80 -1.31
CA GLU A 116 -3.66 18.31 -0.13
C GLU A 116 -5.17 18.15 -0.30
N PHE A 117 -5.81 17.48 0.65
CA PHE A 117 -7.26 17.34 0.71
C PHE A 117 -7.83 18.41 1.65
N LYS A 118 -8.33 19.51 1.08
CA LYS A 118 -9.00 20.59 1.84
C LYS A 118 -10.46 20.23 2.12
N LEU A 119 -10.67 19.27 3.03
CA LEU A 119 -11.99 18.72 3.35
C LEU A 119 -12.89 19.66 4.18
N SER A 120 -12.33 20.75 4.71
CA SER A 120 -13.09 21.80 5.41
C SER A 120 -13.86 22.73 4.47
N ASP A 121 -13.48 22.81 3.19
CA ASP A 121 -14.15 23.64 2.20
C ASP A 121 -15.24 22.83 1.47
N PRO A 122 -16.54 23.16 1.63
CA PRO A 122 -17.63 22.43 0.99
C PRO A 122 -17.62 22.53 -0.55
N ALA A 123 -16.91 23.49 -1.13
CA ALA A 123 -16.76 23.63 -2.58
C ALA A 123 -15.65 22.73 -3.17
N PHE A 124 -14.86 22.06 -2.32
CA PHE A 124 -13.71 21.28 -2.78
C PHE A 124 -14.13 20.05 -3.58
N ASN A 125 -13.48 19.88 -4.74
CA ASN A 125 -13.75 18.76 -5.65
C ASN A 125 -12.95 17.51 -5.24
N VAL A 126 -13.42 16.83 -4.19
CA VAL A 126 -12.81 15.59 -3.66
C VAL A 126 -12.58 14.54 -4.76
N LYS A 127 -13.57 14.32 -5.65
CA LYS A 127 -13.46 13.34 -6.75
C LYS A 127 -12.29 13.63 -7.70
N LYS A 128 -12.02 14.91 -7.97
CA LYS A 128 -10.90 15.32 -8.84
C LYS A 128 -9.57 15.04 -8.15
N ALA A 129 -9.45 15.36 -6.86
CA ALA A 129 -8.25 15.07 -6.08
C ALA A 129 -7.95 13.56 -6.05
N CYS A 130 -8.94 12.71 -5.80
CA CYS A 130 -8.78 11.25 -5.86
C CYS A 130 -8.37 10.77 -7.27
N ALA A 131 -9.01 11.28 -8.33
CA ALA A 131 -8.65 10.93 -9.70
C ALA A 131 -7.23 11.37 -10.06
N ASP A 132 -6.76 12.52 -9.54
CA ASP A 132 -5.42 13.02 -9.77
C ASP A 132 -4.34 12.22 -9.03
N VAL A 133 -4.70 11.55 -7.94
CA VAL A 133 -3.86 10.54 -7.28
C VAL A 133 -3.81 9.27 -8.13
N CYS A 134 -4.96 8.73 -8.55
CA CYS A 134 -5.01 7.53 -9.39
C CYS A 134 -4.22 7.71 -10.69
N ARG A 135 -4.42 8.84 -11.38
CA ARG A 135 -3.67 9.20 -12.60
C ARG A 135 -2.17 9.35 -12.36
N HIS A 136 -1.74 9.82 -11.19
CA HIS A 136 -0.32 9.92 -10.85
C HIS A 136 0.29 8.53 -10.70
N VAL A 137 -0.41 7.62 -10.01
CA VAL A 137 0.01 6.22 -9.86
C VAL A 137 0.07 5.54 -11.23
N GLU A 138 -0.98 5.64 -12.04
CA GLU A 138 -1.05 5.06 -13.39
C GLU A 138 0.06 5.56 -14.32
N LYS A 139 0.39 6.86 -14.28
CA LYS A 139 1.48 7.42 -15.08
C LYS A 139 2.85 6.85 -14.68
N ASN A 140 3.08 6.64 -13.39
CA ASN A 140 4.34 6.10 -12.90
C ASN A 140 4.45 4.56 -13.03
N LEU A 141 3.34 3.88 -13.34
CA LEU A 141 3.34 2.46 -13.64
C LEU A 141 4.00 2.10 -14.98
N LEU A 142 4.35 3.09 -15.82
CA LEU A 142 5.11 2.90 -17.07
C LEU A 142 4.51 1.81 -17.99
N GLY A 143 3.18 1.71 -18.01
CA GLY A 143 2.45 0.75 -18.85
C GLY A 143 2.35 -0.67 -18.30
N ASP A 144 2.67 -0.89 -17.02
CA ASP A 144 2.42 -2.15 -16.32
C ASP A 144 0.96 -2.26 -15.82
N ILE A 145 0.50 -3.47 -15.55
CA ILE A 145 -0.89 -3.74 -15.14
C ILE A 145 -1.01 -3.58 -13.61
N SER A 146 -2.02 -2.83 -13.14
CA SER A 146 -2.39 -2.78 -11.72
C SER A 146 -3.69 -3.53 -11.45
N THR A 147 -3.77 -4.22 -10.31
CA THR A 147 -4.99 -4.87 -9.82
C THR A 147 -5.89 -3.92 -9.02
N GLY A 148 -5.34 -2.81 -8.52
CA GLY A 148 -6.09 -1.76 -7.84
C GLY A 148 -5.19 -0.85 -7.00
N ILE A 149 -5.68 0.34 -6.68
CA ILE A 149 -4.99 1.32 -5.84
C ILE A 149 -5.67 1.32 -4.47
N LYS A 150 -4.91 1.07 -3.41
CA LYS A 150 -5.37 1.12 -2.02
C LYS A 150 -4.59 2.20 -1.29
N ALA A 151 -5.27 2.91 -0.38
CA ALA A 151 -4.66 3.90 0.50
C ALA A 151 -5.00 3.55 1.95
N TRP A 152 -4.03 3.72 2.84
CA TRP A 152 -4.26 3.70 4.28
C TRP A 152 -4.53 5.11 4.77
N ILE A 153 -5.52 5.22 5.65
CA ILE A 153 -6.11 6.48 6.06
C ILE A 153 -6.39 6.38 7.56
N ASP A 154 -6.23 7.50 8.25
CA ASP A 154 -6.63 7.67 9.64
C ASP A 154 -8.16 7.82 9.82
N ALA A 155 -8.66 7.59 11.04
CA ALA A 155 -10.09 7.66 11.36
C ALA A 155 -10.67 9.07 11.12
N ASP A 156 -9.98 10.12 11.56
CA ASP A 156 -10.46 11.50 11.44
C ASP A 156 -10.60 11.94 9.97
N PHE A 157 -9.68 11.50 9.12
CA PHE A 157 -9.77 11.78 7.68
C PHE A 157 -10.95 11.03 7.05
N PHE A 158 -11.21 9.79 7.46
CA PHE A 158 -12.32 9.01 6.94
C PHE A 158 -13.67 9.64 7.32
N ASP A 159 -13.80 10.14 8.55
CA ASP A 159 -14.98 10.86 9.00
C ASP A 159 -15.18 12.16 8.21
N ALA A 160 -14.12 12.97 8.05
CA ALA A 160 -14.16 14.19 7.25
C ALA A 160 -14.47 13.94 5.76
N LEU A 161 -14.00 12.81 5.22
CA LEU A 161 -14.27 12.42 3.84
C LEU A 161 -15.74 12.04 3.64
N THR A 162 -16.32 11.30 4.59
CA THR A 162 -17.71 10.83 4.49
C THR A 162 -18.72 11.93 4.75
N SER A 163 -18.42 12.90 5.62
CA SER A 163 -19.27 14.07 5.91
C SER A 163 -19.26 15.13 4.80
N HIS A 164 -18.34 15.04 3.83
CA HIS A 164 -18.22 16.06 2.80
C HIS A 164 -19.45 16.05 1.85
N PRO A 165 -20.06 17.22 1.54
CA PRO A 165 -21.33 17.29 0.80
C PRO A 165 -21.27 16.65 -0.60
N ASN A 166 -20.11 16.75 -1.27
CA ASN A 166 -19.91 16.08 -2.57
C ASN A 166 -19.87 14.55 -2.47
N VAL A 167 -19.38 14.00 -1.36
CA VAL A 167 -19.29 12.56 -1.14
C VAL A 167 -20.64 12.00 -0.74
N GLU A 168 -21.38 12.69 0.14
CA GLU A 168 -22.76 12.32 0.47
C GLU A 168 -23.66 12.28 -0.77
N LYS A 169 -23.59 13.30 -1.63
CA LYS A 169 -24.35 13.34 -2.88
C LYS A 169 -24.00 12.15 -3.78
N ALA A 170 -22.71 11.82 -3.91
CA ALA A 170 -22.26 10.68 -4.68
C ALA A 170 -22.74 9.35 -4.08
N PHE A 171 -22.72 9.20 -2.76
CA PHE A 171 -23.16 7.98 -2.07
C PHE A 171 -24.68 7.80 -2.18
N ARG A 172 -25.46 8.89 -2.02
CA ARG A 172 -26.92 8.89 -2.24
C ARG A 172 -27.28 8.53 -3.69
N ALA A 173 -26.53 9.03 -4.67
CA ALA A 173 -26.72 8.69 -6.08
C ALA A 173 -26.33 7.24 -6.42
N GLY A 174 -25.20 6.75 -5.89
CA GLY A 174 -24.73 5.38 -6.10
C GLY A 174 -25.65 4.31 -5.51
N ARG A 175 -26.32 4.61 -4.40
CA ARG A 175 -27.34 3.73 -3.80
C ARG A 175 -28.59 3.57 -4.66
N ARG A 176 -28.92 4.56 -5.50
CA ARG A 176 -30.03 4.46 -6.47
C ARG A 176 -29.66 3.60 -7.67
N HIS A 177 -28.40 3.67 -8.13
CA HIS A 177 -27.94 2.93 -9.31
C HIS A 177 -27.94 1.41 -9.11
N LYS A 178 -27.71 0.93 -7.87
CA LYS A 178 -27.76 -0.51 -7.54
C LYS A 178 -29.19 -1.09 -7.47
N LYS A 179 -30.22 -0.23 -7.43
CA LYS A 179 -31.65 -0.65 -7.44
C LYS A 179 -32.27 -0.62 -8.85
N THR A 180 -31.73 0.18 -9.77
CA THR A 180 -32.28 0.35 -11.12
C THR A 180 -31.77 -0.67 -12.15
N SER A 181 -30.80 -1.53 -11.80
CA SER A 181 -30.25 -2.53 -12.73
C SER A 181 -30.94 -3.91 -12.67
N VAL A 182 -32.04 -4.06 -11.92
CA VAL A 182 -32.79 -5.33 -11.79
C VAL A 182 -34.19 -5.25 -12.41
N GLU A 183 -34.71 -4.08 -12.74
CA GLU A 183 -36.08 -3.96 -13.26
C GLU A 183 -36.17 -2.95 -14.41
N THR A 184 -35.86 -3.41 -15.63
CA THR A 184 -36.56 -2.95 -16.83
C THR A 184 -36.74 -4.13 -17.78
N PRO A 185 -37.89 -4.82 -17.75
CA PRO A 185 -38.25 -5.76 -18.80
C PRO A 185 -38.64 -4.99 -20.07
N VAL A 186 -38.22 -5.56 -21.19
CA VAL A 186 -38.45 -5.15 -22.57
C VAL A 186 -39.91 -5.45 -22.96
N MET A 187 -40.56 -4.48 -23.63
CA MET A 187 -41.74 -4.55 -24.52
C MET A 187 -43.17 -4.60 -23.94
N ALA A 188 -43.95 -3.55 -24.25
CA ALA A 188 -45.33 -3.66 -24.78
C ALA A 188 -45.85 -2.31 -25.35
N SER A 189 -45.90 -2.23 -26.68
CA SER A 189 -47.00 -1.68 -27.53
C SER A 189 -48.11 -0.84 -26.88
N SER A 190 -48.41 0.34 -27.45
CA SER A 190 -49.77 0.68 -27.95
C SER A 190 -49.81 2.05 -28.63
N LEU A 191 -50.41 2.08 -29.81
CA LEU A 191 -50.98 3.25 -30.49
C LEU A 191 -51.87 4.13 -29.58
N ALA A 192 -52.06 5.37 -30.04
CA ALA A 192 -53.24 6.23 -29.95
C ALA A 192 -53.09 7.52 -29.12
N GLY A 193 -53.27 8.67 -29.79
CA GLY A 193 -53.44 10.00 -29.20
C GLY A 193 -52.57 11.05 -29.86
#